data_AF-A0A920MU87-F1
#
_entry.id   AF-A0A920MU87-F1
#
_cell.length_a   1.000
_cell.length_b   1.000
_cell.length_c   1.000
_cell.angle_alpha   90.00
_cell.angle_beta   90.00
_cell.angle_gamma   90.00
#
_symmetry.space_group_name_H-M   'P 1'
#
loop_
_entity.id
_entity.type
_entity.pdbx_description
1 polymer ?
#
loop_
_entity_poly.entity_id
_entity_poly.type
_entity_poly.pdbx_seq_one_letter_code
_entity_poly.pdbx_strand_id
1 'polypeptide(L)'
;MVHRDTPSKSFPIYTRGNVGEVFPDPVSPLTADHTWRGAGDIGVRDFMYRFTIDPDEVDEDNKLMFEIFGGYMYLNLSVARLMGARSSGMTPEMVDMGFFGSSSALPPYNPREKDNDPEVCSRVDALMFSWMTATDFPAVKALTDEVRKSLITGQALTIFQIMSSSSE
;
A
#
# COMPACT_ATOMS: atom_id res chain seq x y z
N MET A 1 -18.90 16.88 -7.88
CA MET A 1 -18.15 17.55 -6.79
C MET A 1 -16.69 17.18 -6.98
N VAL A 2 -15.77 18.15 -7.04
CA VAL A 2 -14.34 17.83 -7.20
C VAL A 2 -13.87 17.15 -5.92
N HIS A 3 -13.70 15.84 -5.98
CA HIS A 3 -13.28 15.00 -4.85
C HIS A 3 -11.88 15.42 -4.42
N ARG A 4 -11.76 15.97 -3.20
CA ARG A 4 -10.48 16.32 -2.59
C ARG A 4 -10.35 15.58 -1.28
N ASP A 5 -9.32 14.76 -1.17
CA ASP A 5 -8.96 14.16 0.10
C ASP A 5 -8.42 15.19 1.08
N THR A 6 -8.59 14.91 2.36
CA THR A 6 -7.91 15.62 3.45
C THR A 6 -6.53 14.98 3.64
N PRO A 7 -5.45 15.75 3.81
CA PRO A 7 -4.15 15.21 4.19
C PRO A 7 -4.23 14.55 5.57
N SER A 8 -3.53 13.43 5.77
CA SER A 8 -3.38 12.82 7.08
C SER A 8 -2.59 13.74 8.02
N LYS A 9 -2.99 13.76 9.30
CA LYS A 9 -2.25 14.43 10.38
C LYS A 9 -1.08 13.58 10.83
N SER A 10 -1.28 12.27 10.89
CA SER A 10 -0.27 11.29 11.30
C SER A 10 0.80 11.05 10.23
N PHE A 11 0.42 11.11 8.95
CA PHE A 11 1.28 10.86 7.78
C PHE A 11 1.16 11.99 6.74
N PRO A 12 1.74 13.18 7.00
CA PRO A 12 1.39 14.40 6.28
C PRO A 12 2.16 14.67 4.97
N ILE A 13 3.17 13.85 4.62
CA ILE A 13 4.04 14.10 3.47
C ILE A 13 3.59 13.26 2.28
N TYR A 14 3.31 13.94 1.16
CA TYR A 14 2.80 13.35 -0.07
C TYR A 14 3.69 13.69 -1.26
N THR A 15 3.80 12.76 -2.21
CA THR A 15 4.62 12.94 -3.41
C THR A 15 3.90 12.51 -4.69
N ARG A 16 4.27 13.12 -5.81
CA ARG A 16 3.97 12.61 -7.16
C ARG A 16 5.13 11.83 -7.78
N GLY A 17 6.26 11.70 -7.09
CA GLY A 17 7.35 10.83 -7.52
C GLY A 17 6.85 9.39 -7.66
N ASN A 18 7.26 8.71 -8.74
CA ASN A 18 6.76 7.39 -9.18
C ASN A 18 5.27 7.39 -9.59
N VAL A 19 4.35 7.75 -8.68
CA VAL A 19 2.90 7.68 -8.94
C VAL A 19 2.45 8.60 -10.07
N GLY A 20 3.14 9.71 -10.30
CA GLY A 20 2.88 10.62 -11.42
C GLY A 20 3.21 10.03 -12.79
N GLU A 21 4.02 8.96 -12.86
CA GLU A 21 4.28 8.24 -14.12
C GLU A 21 3.12 7.28 -14.44
N VAL A 22 2.49 6.72 -13.42
CA VAL A 22 1.34 5.79 -13.54
C VAL A 22 0.03 6.56 -13.71
N PHE A 23 -0.13 7.67 -12.98
CA PHE A 23 -1.26 8.59 -13.03
C PHE A 23 -0.78 10.01 -13.39
N PRO A 24 -0.40 10.23 -14.67
CA PRO A 24 0.08 11.54 -15.13
C PRO A 24 -1.05 12.58 -15.16
N ASP A 25 -2.24 12.13 -15.56
CA ASP A 25 -3.44 12.94 -15.74
C ASP A 25 -4.35 12.95 -14.50
N PRO A 26 -5.30 13.90 -14.41
CA PRO A 26 -6.32 13.88 -13.37
C PRO A 26 -7.07 12.55 -13.34
N VAL A 27 -7.21 12.00 -12.14
CA VAL A 27 -7.96 10.77 -11.88
C VAL A 27 -9.45 11.03 -12.14
N SER A 28 -10.05 10.21 -12.98
CA SER A 28 -11.49 10.31 -13.26
C SER A 28 -12.30 10.10 -11.97
N PRO A 29 -13.47 10.76 -11.80
CA PRO A 29 -14.32 10.53 -10.63
C PRO A 29 -14.69 9.06 -10.43
N LEU A 30 -14.95 8.32 -11.51
CA LEU A 30 -15.28 6.89 -11.44
C LEU A 30 -14.12 6.07 -10.86
N THR A 31 -12.89 6.33 -11.32
CA THR A 31 -11.68 5.68 -10.80
C THR A 31 -11.42 6.07 -9.34
N ALA A 32 -11.61 7.34 -9.00
CA ALA A 32 -11.45 7.83 -7.63
C ALA A 32 -12.41 7.12 -6.67
N ASP A 33 -13.69 7.02 -7.03
CA ASP A 33 -14.74 6.54 -6.14
C ASP A 33 -14.76 5.00 -6.04
N HIS A 34 -14.57 4.28 -7.14
CA HIS A 34 -14.67 2.81 -7.13
C HIS A 34 -13.36 2.09 -6.84
N THR A 35 -12.21 2.66 -7.22
CA THR A 35 -10.91 2.06 -6.94
C THR A 35 -10.37 2.60 -5.64
N TRP A 36 -10.10 3.90 -5.58
CA TRP A 36 -9.24 4.44 -4.52
C TRP A 36 -9.98 4.80 -3.24
N ARG A 37 -11.27 5.17 -3.29
CA ARG A 37 -12.14 5.27 -2.11
C ARG A 37 -12.84 3.96 -1.74
N GLY A 38 -12.59 2.90 -2.50
CA GLY A 38 -13.21 1.59 -2.34
C GLY A 38 -12.17 0.49 -2.16
N ALA A 39 -12.24 -0.53 -3.02
CA ALA A 39 -11.48 -1.76 -2.87
C ALA A 39 -9.95 -1.58 -2.87
N GLY A 40 -9.44 -0.54 -3.52
CA GLY A 40 -8.00 -0.25 -3.57
C GLY A 40 -7.42 0.10 -2.21
N ASP A 41 -8.04 1.04 -1.47
CA ASP A 41 -7.58 1.39 -0.12
C ASP A 41 -7.80 0.24 0.86
N ILE A 42 -8.90 -0.51 0.73
CA ILE A 42 -9.15 -1.72 1.54
C ILE A 42 -8.02 -2.73 1.37
N GLY A 43 -7.64 -3.05 0.13
CA GLY A 43 -6.55 -3.99 -0.14
C GLY A 43 -5.18 -3.49 0.34
N VAL A 44 -4.90 -2.20 0.17
CA VAL A 44 -3.67 -1.58 0.68
C VAL A 44 -3.62 -1.65 2.21
N ARG A 45 -4.70 -1.30 2.89
CA ARG A 45 -4.78 -1.38 4.36
C ARG A 45 -4.63 -2.81 4.84
N ASP A 46 -5.35 -3.75 4.24
CA ASP A 46 -5.26 -5.16 4.61
C ASP A 46 -3.81 -5.69 4.49
N PHE A 47 -3.10 -5.32 3.41
CA PHE A 47 -1.68 -5.63 3.29
C PHE A 47 -0.83 -4.94 4.37
N MET A 48 -0.97 -3.62 4.53
CA MET A 48 -0.13 -2.86 5.46
C MET A 48 -0.40 -3.24 6.92
N TYR A 49 -1.64 -3.55 7.29
CA TYR A 49 -2.02 -3.97 8.64
C TYR A 49 -1.49 -5.33 9.03
N ARG A 50 -1.35 -6.23 8.05
CA ARG A 50 -0.72 -7.53 8.30
C ARG A 50 0.74 -7.42 8.65
N PHE A 51 1.45 -6.35 8.25
CA PHE A 51 2.91 -6.34 8.32
C PHE A 51 3.54 -5.10 8.91
N THR A 52 3.12 -3.91 8.47
CA THR A 52 3.95 -2.71 8.58
C THR A 52 3.36 -1.61 9.43
N ILE A 53 2.04 -1.57 9.64
CA ILE A 53 1.34 -0.49 10.33
C ILE A 53 0.22 -1.09 11.18
N ASP A 54 0.02 -0.63 12.41
CA ASP A 54 -1.17 -1.04 13.15
C ASP A 54 -2.37 -0.12 12.84
N PRO A 55 -3.62 -0.61 12.90
CA PRO A 55 -4.79 0.20 12.52
C PRO A 55 -4.95 1.51 13.30
N ASP A 56 -4.50 1.56 14.56
CA ASP A 56 -4.57 2.73 15.43
C ASP A 56 -3.61 3.86 15.05
N GLU A 57 -2.64 3.59 14.17
CA GLU A 57 -1.72 4.60 13.65
C GLU A 57 -2.30 5.42 12.49
N VAL A 58 -3.43 4.98 11.92
CA VAL A 58 -4.06 5.58 10.74
C VAL A 58 -5.22 6.47 11.17
N ASP A 59 -5.22 7.72 10.71
CA ASP A 59 -6.33 8.64 10.97
C ASP A 59 -7.64 8.09 10.35
N GLU A 60 -8.73 8.08 11.12
CA GLU A 60 -10.00 7.39 10.78
C GLU A 60 -10.56 7.75 9.40
N ASP A 61 -10.50 9.04 9.02
CA ASP A 61 -11.05 9.56 7.77
C ASP A 61 -10.06 9.54 6.59
N ASN A 62 -8.83 9.07 6.80
CA ASN A 62 -7.76 9.09 5.81
C ASN A 62 -7.58 7.72 5.16
N LYS A 63 -7.32 7.73 3.86
CA LYS A 63 -6.72 6.59 3.17
C LYS A 63 -5.28 6.41 3.62
N LEU A 64 -4.72 5.24 3.36
CA LEU A 64 -3.37 4.94 3.86
C LEU A 64 -2.25 5.40 2.92
N MET A 65 -2.34 5.06 1.63
CA MET A 65 -1.19 5.18 0.71
C MET A 65 -1.42 6.09 -0.49
N PHE A 66 -2.65 6.16 -1.01
CA PHE A 66 -2.95 6.85 -2.25
C PHE A 66 -4.10 7.85 -2.09
N GLU A 67 -3.78 9.13 -2.17
CA GLU A 67 -4.71 10.23 -1.99
C GLU A 67 -4.82 11.08 -3.26
N ILE A 68 -5.97 11.72 -3.42
CA ILE A 68 -6.28 12.54 -4.59
C ILE A 68 -6.48 13.99 -4.14
N PHE A 69 -5.53 14.84 -4.52
CA PHE A 69 -5.55 16.27 -4.25
C PHE A 69 -5.65 17.04 -5.57
N GLY A 70 -6.66 17.90 -5.70
CA GLY A 70 -6.86 18.69 -6.91
C GLY A 70 -7.09 17.85 -8.18
N GLY A 71 -7.59 16.61 -8.02
CA GLY A 71 -7.78 15.66 -9.11
C GLY A 71 -6.55 14.81 -9.43
N TYR A 72 -5.38 15.09 -8.88
CA TYR A 72 -4.16 14.30 -9.13
C TYR A 72 -3.88 13.32 -8.00
N MET A 73 -3.37 12.15 -8.35
CA MET A 73 -2.95 11.14 -7.39
C MET A 73 -1.61 11.50 -6.76
N TYR A 74 -1.52 11.25 -5.47
CA TYR A 74 -0.33 11.35 -4.65
C TYR A 74 -0.12 10.05 -3.88
N LEU A 75 1.14 9.69 -3.72
CA LEU A 75 1.59 8.62 -2.85
C LEU A 75 1.96 9.21 -1.49
N ASN A 76 1.56 8.55 -0.40
CA ASN A 76 1.90 8.94 0.95
C ASN A 76 3.37 8.61 1.25
N LEU A 77 4.25 9.60 1.11
CA LEU A 77 5.69 9.45 1.33
C LEU A 77 6.01 9.24 2.82
N SER A 78 5.19 9.79 3.74
CA SER A 78 5.35 9.49 5.17
C SER A 78 5.20 8.00 5.44
N VAL A 79 4.24 7.33 4.82
CA VAL A 79 4.05 5.87 4.93
C VAL A 79 5.20 5.10 4.28
N ALA A 80 5.66 5.50 3.08
CA ALA A 80 6.80 4.84 2.44
C ALA A 80 8.10 4.96 3.28
N ARG A 81 8.35 6.14 3.87
CA ARG A 81 9.47 6.36 4.79
C ARG A 81 9.36 5.52 6.05
N LEU A 82 8.15 5.37 6.61
CA LEU A 82 7.90 4.50 7.76
C LEU A 82 8.27 3.04 7.47
N MET A 83 7.96 2.53 6.27
CA MET A 83 8.40 1.20 5.86
C MET A 83 9.93 1.07 5.89
N GLY A 84 10.63 2.11 5.42
CA GLY A 84 12.09 2.18 5.48
C GLY A 84 12.64 2.25 6.91
N ALA A 85 11.96 2.97 7.81
CA ALA A 85 12.33 3.04 9.23
C ALA A 85 12.15 1.70 9.96
N ARG A 86 11.13 0.91 9.56
CA ARG A 86 10.77 -0.37 10.20
C ARG A 86 11.46 -1.59 9.60
N SER A 87 12.16 -1.45 8.48
CA SER A 87 12.84 -2.56 7.81
C SER A 87 14.32 -2.60 8.18
N SER A 88 14.79 -3.75 8.67
CA SER A 88 16.21 -3.96 8.99
C SER A 88 17.10 -3.73 7.76
N GLY A 89 18.10 -2.85 7.91
CA GLY A 89 19.05 -2.51 6.86
C GLY A 89 18.58 -1.43 5.88
N MET A 90 17.40 -0.85 6.10
CA MET A 90 16.89 0.30 5.35
C MET A 90 16.86 1.55 6.24
N THR A 91 16.73 2.72 5.60
CA THR A 91 16.42 3.98 6.30
C THR A 91 15.40 4.80 5.49
N PRO A 92 14.68 5.74 6.12
CA PRO A 92 13.83 6.71 5.42
C PRO A 92 14.56 7.47 4.29
N GLU A 93 15.84 7.80 4.50
CA GLU A 93 16.66 8.52 3.52
C GLU A 93 17.01 7.63 2.31
N MET A 94 17.16 6.31 2.51
CA MET A 94 17.29 5.37 1.39
C MET A 94 16.01 5.31 0.56
N VAL A 95 14.84 5.40 1.21
CA VAL A 95 13.55 5.51 0.50
C VAL A 95 13.51 6.82 -0.30
N ASP A 96 13.86 7.94 0.30
CA ASP A 96 13.92 9.24 -0.39
C ASP A 96 14.83 9.19 -1.62
N MET A 97 16.02 8.60 -1.47
CA MET A 97 16.97 8.42 -2.57
C MET A 97 16.37 7.59 -3.70
N GLY A 98 15.60 6.55 -3.38
CA GLY A 98 14.90 5.73 -4.37
C GLY A 98 13.85 6.50 -5.18
N PHE A 99 13.15 7.47 -4.57
CA PHE A 99 12.14 8.29 -5.25
C PHE A 99 12.71 9.50 -5.99
N PHE A 100 13.76 10.13 -5.46
CA PHE A 100 14.20 11.47 -5.93
C PHE A 100 15.69 11.60 -6.24
N GLY A 101 16.47 10.51 -6.11
CA GLY A 101 17.92 10.56 -6.23
C GLY A 101 18.56 11.49 -5.19
N SER A 102 19.69 12.12 -5.53
CA SER A 102 20.46 12.98 -4.62
C SER A 102 19.93 14.42 -4.49
N SER A 103 18.81 14.76 -5.14
CA SER A 103 18.46 16.15 -5.44
C SER A 103 17.26 16.71 -4.65
N SER A 104 16.73 16.01 -3.66
CA SER A 104 15.53 16.48 -2.95
C SER A 104 15.85 17.13 -1.60
N ALA A 105 15.34 18.36 -1.40
CA ALA A 105 15.31 19.02 -0.10
C ALA A 105 13.99 18.68 0.60
N LEU A 106 13.85 17.42 1.02
CA LEU A 106 12.69 17.00 1.81
C LEU A 106 12.90 17.34 3.29
N PRO A 107 11.81 17.55 4.06
CA PRO A 107 11.91 17.59 5.51
C PRO A 107 12.57 16.30 6.03
N PRO A 108 13.50 16.41 7.00
CA PRO A 108 14.09 15.25 7.66
C PRO A 108 13.02 14.32 8.22
N TYR A 109 13.31 13.02 8.27
CA TYR A 109 12.45 12.08 8.97
C TYR A 109 12.44 12.39 10.47
N ASN A 110 11.25 12.50 11.06
CA ASN A 110 11.07 12.70 12.49
C ASN A 110 10.38 11.46 13.07
N PRO A 111 11.14 10.54 13.71
CA PRO A 111 10.57 9.31 14.25
C PRO A 111 9.47 9.59 15.27
N ARG A 112 8.38 8.84 15.17
CA ARG A 112 7.32 8.78 16.19
C ARG A 112 7.64 7.66 17.18
N GLU A 113 7.01 7.70 18.36
CA GLU A 113 7.26 6.73 19.44
C GLU A 113 7.08 5.27 18.98
N LYS A 114 6.01 4.99 18.24
CA LYS A 114 5.68 3.64 17.73
C LYS A 114 6.51 3.23 16.50
N ASP A 115 7.31 4.11 15.90
CA ASP A 115 8.05 3.76 14.69
C ASP A 115 9.12 2.69 14.95
N ASN A 116 9.66 2.62 16.17
CA ASN A 116 10.67 1.64 16.60
C ASN A 116 10.07 0.49 17.43
N ASP A 117 8.76 0.26 17.35
CA ASP A 117 8.11 -0.85 18.05
C ASP A 117 8.72 -2.18 17.60
N PRO A 118 9.33 -2.95 18.52
CA PRO A 118 10.05 -4.18 18.16
C PRO A 118 9.13 -5.26 17.57
N GLU A 119 7.85 -5.31 17.96
CA GLU A 119 6.91 -6.28 17.40
C GLU A 119 6.57 -5.95 15.95
N VAL A 120 6.32 -4.67 15.66
CA VAL A 120 6.03 -4.22 14.29
C VAL A 120 7.26 -4.37 13.40
N CYS A 121 8.44 -3.93 13.85
CA CYS A 121 9.68 -4.10 13.09
C CYS A 121 9.99 -5.58 12.82
N SER A 122 9.83 -6.47 13.81
CA SER A 122 10.04 -7.91 13.61
C SER A 122 9.06 -8.50 12.58
N ARG A 123 7.84 -7.97 12.49
CA ARG A 123 6.83 -8.42 11.53
C ARG A 123 7.17 -7.99 10.10
N VAL A 124 7.68 -6.77 9.93
CA VAL A 124 8.22 -6.27 8.66
C VAL A 124 9.41 -7.11 8.20
N ASP A 125 10.36 -7.37 9.09
CA ASP A 125 11.55 -8.17 8.77
C ASP A 125 11.20 -9.62 8.40
N ALA A 126 10.26 -10.23 9.13
CA ALA A 126 9.76 -11.56 8.82
C ALA A 126 9.15 -11.63 7.41
N LEU A 127 8.39 -10.60 7.00
CA LEU A 127 7.85 -10.51 5.65
C LEU A 127 8.98 -10.41 4.62
N MET A 128 9.90 -9.47 4.80
CA MET A 128 11.01 -9.26 3.86
C MET A 128 11.86 -10.52 3.72
N PHE A 129 12.16 -11.20 4.83
CA PHE A 129 12.86 -12.48 4.81
C PHE A 129 12.06 -13.53 4.04
N SER A 130 10.75 -13.65 4.31
CA SER A 130 9.89 -14.62 3.61
C SER A 130 9.93 -14.45 2.09
N TRP A 131 9.92 -13.21 1.59
CA TRP A 131 10.00 -12.91 0.16
C TRP A 131 11.36 -13.23 -0.43
N MET A 132 12.43 -12.89 0.27
CA MET A 132 13.79 -13.12 -0.22
C MET A 132 14.18 -14.61 -0.19
N THR A 133 13.53 -15.42 0.63
CA THR A 133 13.82 -16.86 0.75
C THR A 133 12.77 -17.78 0.12
N ALA A 134 11.64 -17.26 -0.35
CA ALA A 134 10.60 -18.07 -0.96
C ALA A 134 11.12 -18.81 -2.21
N THR A 135 10.99 -20.14 -2.20
CA THR A 135 11.34 -21.01 -3.35
C THR A 135 10.11 -21.66 -3.99
N ASP A 136 8.96 -21.59 -3.32
CA ASP A 136 7.67 -22.01 -3.82
C ASP A 136 6.54 -21.05 -3.37
N PHE A 137 5.39 -21.13 -4.05
CA PHE A 137 4.22 -20.30 -3.79
C PHE A 137 2.95 -21.16 -3.82
N PRO A 138 2.72 -21.99 -2.80
CA PRO A 138 1.63 -22.97 -2.78
C PRO A 138 0.25 -22.31 -2.91
N ALA A 139 0.04 -21.15 -2.30
CA ALA A 139 -1.21 -20.39 -2.42
C ALA A 139 -1.46 -19.93 -3.87
N VAL A 140 -0.43 -19.39 -4.53
CA VAL A 140 -0.53 -18.99 -5.95
C VAL A 140 -0.82 -20.21 -6.83
N LYS A 141 -0.19 -21.35 -6.56
CA LYS A 141 -0.46 -22.61 -7.28
C LYS A 141 -1.90 -23.07 -7.09
N ALA A 142 -2.41 -23.07 -5.85
CA ALA A 142 -3.79 -23.46 -5.56
C ALA A 142 -4.80 -22.56 -6.27
N LEU A 143 -4.63 -21.24 -6.21
CA LEU A 143 -5.46 -20.27 -6.94
C LEU A 143 -5.38 -20.46 -8.45
N THR A 144 -4.19 -20.72 -8.99
CA THR A 144 -4.01 -21.01 -10.42
C THR A 144 -4.77 -22.28 -10.83
N ASP A 145 -4.73 -23.32 -10.00
CA ASP A 145 -5.45 -24.57 -10.25
C ASP A 145 -6.96 -24.38 -10.14
N GLU A 146 -7.45 -23.56 -9.23
CA GLU A 146 -8.86 -23.18 -9.10
C GLU A 146 -9.36 -22.42 -10.34
N VAL A 147 -8.63 -21.38 -10.77
CA VAL A 147 -8.94 -20.62 -11.98
C VAL A 147 -8.88 -21.51 -13.22
N ARG A 148 -7.89 -22.41 -13.31
CA ARG A 148 -7.81 -23.37 -14.43
C ARG A 148 -9.02 -24.30 -14.46
N LYS A 149 -9.47 -24.80 -13.31
CA LYS A 149 -10.65 -25.67 -13.23
C LYS A 149 -11.92 -24.95 -13.69
N SER A 150 -12.14 -23.70 -13.28
CA SER A 150 -13.33 -22.93 -13.67
C SER A 150 -13.38 -22.64 -15.18
N LEU A 151 -12.22 -22.37 -15.79
CA LEU A 151 -12.10 -22.20 -17.24
C LEU A 151 -12.44 -23.47 -18.02
N ILE A 152 -12.06 -24.65 -17.51
CA ILE A 152 -12.30 -25.94 -18.17
C ILE A 152 -13.75 -26.42 -18.03
N THR A 153 -14.37 -26.20 -16.87
CA THR A 153 -15.73 -26.68 -16.60
C THR A 153 -16.83 -25.79 -17.18
N GLY A 154 -16.50 -24.60 -17.70
CA GLY A 154 -17.47 -23.65 -18.23
C GLY A 154 -18.42 -23.08 -17.17
N GLN A 155 -18.16 -23.33 -15.88
CA GLN A 155 -18.83 -22.62 -14.80
C GLN A 155 -18.25 -21.21 -14.75
N ALA A 156 -19.03 -20.24 -15.20
CA ALA A 156 -18.76 -18.85 -14.88
C ALA A 156 -18.78 -18.70 -13.35
N LEU A 157 -17.60 -18.55 -12.75
CA LEU A 157 -17.50 -18.10 -11.37
C LEU A 157 -18.19 -16.74 -11.30
N THR A 158 -19.31 -16.69 -10.60
CA THR A 158 -19.95 -15.40 -10.32
C THR A 158 -19.02 -14.59 -9.43
N ILE A 159 -19.03 -13.25 -9.57
CA ILE A 159 -18.23 -12.34 -8.73
C ILE A 159 -18.33 -12.68 -7.23
N PHE A 160 -19.49 -13.19 -6.81
CA PHE A 160 -19.76 -13.61 -5.44
C PHE A 160 -18.89 -14.80 -4.97
N GLN A 161 -18.60 -15.77 -5.84
CA GLN A 161 -17.81 -16.96 -5.50
C GLN A 161 -16.31 -16.65 -5.40
N ILE A 162 -15.82 -15.69 -6.18
CA ILE A 162 -14.41 -15.25 -6.15
C ILE A 162 -14.13 -14.49 -4.85
N MET A 163 -15.07 -13.67 -4.37
CA MET A 163 -14.88 -12.91 -3.14
C MET A 163 -14.98 -13.78 -1.88
N SER A 164 -15.72 -14.89 -1.90
CA SER A 164 -15.86 -15.80 -0.74
C SER A 164 -14.68 -16.74 -0.50
N SER A 165 -13.85 -17.01 -1.51
CA SER A 165 -12.67 -17.88 -1.36
C SER A 165 -11.40 -17.15 -0.87
N SER A 166 -11.49 -15.83 -0.69
CA SER A 166 -10.36 -14.97 -0.27
C SER A 166 -10.30 -14.70 1.24
N SER A 167 -11.18 -15.33 2.03
CA SER A 167 -11.34 -15.10 3.48
C SER A 167 -10.87 -16.27 4.37
N GLU A 168 -9.99 -17.14 3.86
CA GLU A 168 -9.26 -18.15 4.65
C GLU A 168 -7.75 -17.90 4.65
#